data_AF-A0A535E6D6-F1
#
_entry.id   AF-A0A535E6D6-F1
#
_cell.length_a   1.000
_cell.length_b   1.000
_cell.length_c   1.000
_cell.angle_alpha   90.00
_cell.angle_beta   90.00
_cell.angle_gamma   90.00
#
_symmetry.space_group_name_H-M   'P 1'
#
loop_
_entity.id
_entity.type
_entity.pdbx_description
1 polymer ?
#
loop_
_entity_poly.entity_id
_entity_poly.type
_entity_poly.pdbx_seq_one_letter_code
_entity_poly.pdbx_strand_id
1 'polypeptide(L)'
;MPVSTKRGRVRTTSPILSPGGVATARRPGLRTPHARHLSQLRRISILVAVSYRSSPLLRRLALAAPLVIILLLLPAPALAAGSGLSPLLPQGVSPNGQALFDLYNLISIPAIVVFLLVEGLLLIIVFRDRRRRLGPDYKPPQWHGNTRLEIAWTVAPFLLLVAIGALSFNVLQRDFQRPFGSPNDMEISVSAHQFGWAYTYPQGFTINSEGNASVQPLVVPTGRLVRLKLDSQDVIHSWWVPDIAGKTDAVPGYDNFTWFNIQQVGQYRGECAELCGAGHYSMQIMVKAVSPDDFDSWVAEQQAKQATPSPSPSPSAKASASPSPSASASASPSPSPTTSASPSPSPSR
;
A
#
# COMPACT_ATOMS: atom_id res chain seq x y z
N MET A 1 -5.45 78.13 -48.32
CA MET A 1 -5.47 78.99 -49.53
C MET A 1 -4.56 78.33 -50.57
N PRO A 2 -4.84 78.34 -51.88
CA PRO A 2 -5.81 79.13 -52.69
C PRO A 2 -7.12 78.32 -52.95
N VAL A 3 -8.34 78.82 -53.22
CA VAL A 3 -8.93 79.85 -54.12
C VAL A 3 -8.75 79.55 -55.60
N SER A 4 -9.80 79.07 -56.30
CA SER A 4 -10.60 79.90 -57.24
C SER A 4 -11.63 79.10 -58.06
N THR A 5 -12.91 79.38 -57.81
CA THR A 5 -14.07 79.67 -58.71
C THR A 5 -14.46 78.76 -59.90
N LYS A 6 -15.71 78.22 -59.96
CA LYS A 6 -17.06 78.80 -60.30
C LYS A 6 -17.30 78.83 -61.82
N ARG A 7 -18.22 78.03 -62.40
CA ARG A 7 -19.65 78.27 -62.75
C ARG A 7 -19.98 77.22 -63.86
N GLY A 8 -21.20 76.77 -64.16
CA GLY A 8 -22.54 77.22 -63.84
C GLY A 8 -23.57 76.18 -64.31
N ARG A 9 -24.78 76.33 -63.77
CA ARG A 9 -25.99 75.50 -63.85
C ARG A 9 -26.83 75.85 -65.08
N VAL A 10 -27.49 74.86 -65.71
CA VAL A 10 -28.83 75.04 -66.33
C VAL A 10 -29.66 73.77 -66.10
N ARG A 11 -30.97 73.95 -65.89
CA ARG A 11 -31.99 73.02 -65.39
C ARG A 11 -33.20 73.10 -66.34
N THR A 12 -33.82 71.97 -66.71
CA THR A 12 -35.14 71.86 -67.37
C THR A 12 -35.74 70.48 -67.02
N THR A 13 -36.70 70.31 -66.10
CA THR A 13 -38.19 70.28 -66.23
C THR A 13 -38.72 69.35 -67.33
N SER A 14 -39.16 68.10 -67.04
CA SER A 14 -40.53 67.64 -66.67
C SER A 14 -41.09 66.70 -67.79
N PRO A 15 -42.28 66.06 -67.70
CA PRO A 15 -42.50 64.74 -67.05
C PRO A 15 -43.38 63.74 -67.88
N ILE A 16 -43.66 62.55 -67.31
CA ILE A 16 -44.83 61.64 -67.55
C ILE A 16 -45.02 61.02 -68.96
N LEU A 17 -45.11 59.67 -69.04
CA LEU A 17 -46.26 58.93 -69.60
C LEU A 17 -46.05 57.40 -69.53
N SER A 18 -47.06 56.71 -68.97
CA SER A 18 -47.38 55.29 -69.17
C SER A 18 -48.77 55.28 -69.83
N PRO A 19 -49.11 54.36 -70.75
CA PRO A 19 -50.12 53.35 -70.37
C PRO A 19 -50.11 52.00 -71.15
N GLY A 20 -50.75 50.98 -70.55
CA GLY A 20 -51.47 49.86 -71.20
C GLY A 20 -50.59 48.70 -71.70
N GLY A 21 -50.79 47.42 -71.37
CA GLY A 21 -51.94 46.71 -70.80
C GLY A 21 -52.77 46.04 -71.90
N VAL A 22 -52.48 44.79 -72.30
CA VAL A 22 -53.45 43.82 -72.85
C VAL A 22 -52.98 42.38 -72.56
N ALA A 23 -53.88 41.58 -72.00
CA ALA A 23 -53.76 40.15 -71.75
C ALA A 23 -54.46 39.34 -72.86
N THR A 24 -53.95 38.16 -73.22
CA THR A 24 -54.70 37.00 -73.78
C THR A 24 -53.89 35.72 -73.50
N ALA A 25 -54.32 34.85 -72.58
CA ALA A 25 -55.25 33.73 -72.77
C ALA A 25 -54.62 32.43 -73.36
N ARG A 26 -54.14 31.58 -72.44
CA ARG A 26 -54.46 30.14 -72.22
C ARG A 26 -54.45 29.17 -73.43
N ARG A 27 -53.62 28.11 -73.32
CA ARG A 27 -54.05 26.71 -73.56
C ARG A 27 -53.35 25.70 -72.62
N PRO A 28 -54.04 24.66 -72.14
CA PRO A 28 -53.53 23.67 -71.20
C PRO A 28 -53.10 22.35 -71.88
N GLY A 29 -52.11 21.66 -71.29
CA GLY A 29 -51.69 20.31 -71.66
C GLY A 29 -51.71 19.37 -70.45
N LEU A 30 -52.32 18.20 -70.63
CA LEU A 30 -52.77 17.23 -69.63
C LEU A 30 -51.68 16.24 -69.14
N ARG A 31 -51.82 15.84 -67.86
CA ARG A 31 -51.62 14.52 -67.20
C ARG A 31 -50.20 13.93 -67.21
N THR A 32 -49.69 13.35 -66.12
CA THR A 32 -50.23 12.19 -65.39
C THR A 32 -49.80 12.11 -63.90
N PRO A 33 -50.55 11.37 -63.05
CA PRO A 33 -50.21 11.08 -61.66
C PRO A 33 -49.44 9.76 -61.56
N HIS A 34 -48.36 9.68 -60.77
CA HIS A 34 -47.94 8.49 -60.01
C HIS A 34 -46.55 8.71 -59.40
N ALA A 35 -46.49 8.85 -58.08
CA ALA A 35 -45.45 8.29 -57.21
C ALA A 35 -45.70 8.75 -55.75
N ARG A 36 -46.80 8.27 -55.15
CA ARG A 36 -46.90 8.16 -53.69
C ARG A 36 -46.40 6.77 -53.29
N HIS A 37 -45.12 6.70 -52.92
CA HIS A 37 -44.44 5.60 -52.22
C HIS A 37 -43.03 6.18 -52.00
N LEU A 38 -42.54 6.53 -50.81
CA LEU A 38 -42.39 5.71 -49.62
C LEU A 38 -42.32 6.66 -48.42
N SER A 39 -43.41 6.76 -47.66
CA SER A 39 -43.37 7.33 -46.32
C SER A 39 -42.80 6.30 -45.36
N GLN A 40 -41.83 6.74 -44.57
CA GLN A 40 -41.41 6.16 -43.29
C GLN A 40 -40.72 4.80 -43.36
N LEU A 41 -39.39 4.84 -43.40
CA LEU A 41 -38.52 4.09 -42.49
C LEU A 41 -37.13 4.75 -42.55
N ARG A 42 -36.47 4.88 -41.39
CA ARG A 42 -35.09 5.37 -41.16
C ARG A 42 -34.91 6.90 -41.01
N ARG A 43 -35.03 7.38 -39.77
CA ARG A 43 -33.89 7.65 -38.86
C ARG A 43 -34.34 8.55 -37.72
N ILE A 44 -34.48 7.94 -36.54
CA ILE A 44 -34.35 8.62 -35.26
C ILE A 44 -32.89 9.08 -35.20
N SER A 45 -32.64 10.33 -35.55
CA SER A 45 -31.41 11.03 -35.21
C SER A 45 -31.75 12.03 -34.13
N ILE A 46 -31.80 11.56 -32.88
CA ILE A 46 -31.71 12.42 -31.70
C ILE A 46 -30.27 12.94 -31.69
N LEU A 47 -30.03 14.03 -32.42
CA LEU A 47 -28.84 14.85 -32.22
C LEU A 47 -29.16 15.82 -31.11
N VAL A 48 -28.81 15.40 -29.90
CA VAL A 48 -28.55 16.30 -28.77
C VAL A 48 -27.39 17.21 -29.19
N ALA A 49 -27.73 18.32 -29.83
CA ALA A 49 -26.82 19.42 -30.03
C ALA A 49 -26.67 20.16 -28.69
N VAL A 50 -25.96 19.54 -27.74
CA VAL A 50 -25.37 20.27 -26.62
C VAL A 50 -24.30 21.17 -27.24
N SER A 51 -24.67 22.43 -27.39
CA SER A 51 -23.80 23.50 -27.84
C SER A 51 -22.75 23.75 -26.75
N TYR A 52 -21.74 22.88 -26.71
CA TYR A 52 -20.57 23.07 -25.87
C TYR A 52 -19.71 24.12 -26.54
N ARG A 53 -19.81 25.37 -26.07
CA ARG A 53 -18.83 26.42 -26.38
C ARG A 53 -17.50 25.98 -25.77
N SER A 54 -16.78 25.13 -26.50
CA SER A 54 -15.67 24.35 -26.00
C SER A 54 -14.50 25.26 -25.64
N SER A 55 -14.24 25.41 -24.34
CA SER A 55 -12.94 25.94 -23.92
C SER A 55 -11.85 24.98 -24.43
N PRO A 56 -10.72 25.49 -24.95
CA PRO A 56 -9.66 24.65 -25.49
C PRO A 56 -9.09 23.68 -24.43
N LEU A 57 -9.26 24.00 -23.15
CA LEU A 57 -8.94 23.14 -22.01
C LEU A 57 -9.85 21.92 -21.92
N LEU A 58 -11.17 22.08 -22.04
CA LEU A 58 -12.13 20.97 -21.98
C LEU A 58 -11.95 20.00 -23.15
N ARG A 59 -11.58 20.53 -24.33
CA ARG A 59 -11.25 19.72 -25.51
C ARG A 59 -9.94 18.92 -25.32
N ARG A 60 -8.94 19.51 -24.64
CA ARG A 60 -7.68 18.83 -24.29
C ARG A 60 -7.86 17.78 -23.18
N LEU A 61 -8.71 18.06 -22.19
CA LEU A 61 -9.05 17.11 -21.13
C LEU A 61 -9.89 15.93 -21.66
N ALA A 62 -10.83 16.18 -22.57
CA ALA A 62 -11.62 15.13 -23.23
C ALA A 62 -10.76 14.24 -24.16
N LEU A 63 -9.72 14.81 -24.79
CA LEU A 63 -8.74 14.04 -25.59
C LEU A 63 -7.71 13.30 -24.71
N ALA A 64 -7.43 13.80 -23.50
CA ALA A 64 -6.56 13.14 -22.53
C ALA A 64 -7.27 12.04 -21.71
N ALA A 65 -8.61 12.10 -21.59
CA ALA A 65 -9.43 11.11 -20.89
C ALA A 65 -9.21 9.66 -21.37
N PRO A 66 -9.17 9.34 -22.68
CA PRO A 66 -8.83 7.99 -23.12
C PRO A 66 -7.37 7.63 -22.82
N LEU A 67 -6.43 8.59 -22.81
CA LEU A 67 -5.03 8.34 -22.44
C LEU A 67 -4.87 8.07 -20.95
N VAL A 68 -5.63 8.76 -20.09
CA VAL A 68 -5.70 8.52 -18.64
C VAL A 68 -6.40 7.19 -18.36
N ILE A 69 -7.48 6.87 -19.06
CA ILE A 69 -8.17 5.57 -18.94
C ILE A 69 -7.25 4.44 -19.42
N ILE A 70 -6.49 4.62 -20.51
CA ILE A 70 -5.48 3.67 -20.99
C ILE A 70 -4.32 3.55 -19.98
N LEU A 71 -3.85 4.64 -19.39
CA LEU A 71 -2.82 4.65 -18.34
C LEU A 71 -3.31 3.97 -17.04
N LEU A 72 -4.61 4.07 -16.74
CA LEU A 72 -5.28 3.40 -15.63
C LEU A 72 -5.56 1.92 -15.90
N LEU A 73 -5.74 1.53 -17.16
CA LEU A 73 -5.94 0.14 -17.61
C LEU A 73 -4.62 -0.59 -17.91
N LEU A 74 -3.49 0.11 -17.92
CA LEU A 74 -2.16 -0.44 -18.26
C LEU A 74 -1.37 -1.15 -17.14
N PRO A 75 -1.75 -1.24 -15.84
CA PRO A 75 -0.83 -1.84 -14.88
C PRO A 75 -0.93 -3.38 -14.83
N ALA A 76 -1.82 -4.02 -15.58
CA ALA A 76 -2.08 -5.46 -15.44
C ALA A 76 -0.84 -6.38 -15.63
N PRO A 77 0.10 -6.12 -16.58
CA PRO A 77 1.31 -6.93 -16.69
C PRO A 77 2.48 -6.44 -15.83
N ALA A 78 2.52 -5.15 -15.45
CA ALA A 78 3.61 -4.57 -14.66
C ALA A 78 3.48 -4.86 -13.15
N LEU A 79 2.26 -5.12 -12.67
CA LEU A 79 1.97 -5.62 -11.33
C LEU A 79 2.46 -7.07 -11.09
N ALA A 80 2.77 -7.82 -12.16
CA ALA A 80 3.14 -9.24 -12.07
C ALA A 80 4.64 -9.49 -11.92
N ALA A 81 5.51 -8.49 -12.12
CA ALA A 81 6.95 -8.69 -12.22
C ALA A 81 7.74 -7.71 -11.36
N GLY A 82 7.70 -7.88 -10.03
CA GLY A 82 8.72 -7.40 -9.07
C GLY A 82 9.22 -5.96 -9.23
N SER A 83 8.41 -5.09 -9.84
CA SER A 83 8.68 -3.66 -9.98
C SER A 83 8.31 -3.02 -8.65
N GLY A 84 8.91 -1.89 -8.26
CA GLY A 84 8.66 -1.22 -6.96
C GLY A 84 7.21 -0.74 -6.69
N LEU A 85 6.24 -1.23 -7.46
CA LEU A 85 4.79 -1.16 -7.23
C LEU A 85 4.20 -2.48 -6.69
N SER A 86 4.91 -3.61 -6.79
CA SER A 86 4.66 -4.77 -5.92
C SER A 86 4.92 -4.30 -4.49
N PRO A 87 4.07 -4.67 -3.50
CA PRO A 87 4.38 -4.30 -2.13
C PRO A 87 5.79 -4.79 -1.77
N LEU A 88 6.41 -4.15 -0.77
CA LEU A 88 7.53 -4.73 -0.04
C LEU A 88 7.21 -6.13 0.54
N LEU A 89 5.95 -6.56 0.44
CA LEU A 89 5.43 -7.84 0.87
C LEU A 89 5.41 -8.83 -0.30
N PRO A 90 6.04 -9.99 -0.16
CA PRO A 90 5.98 -11.06 -1.16
C PRO A 90 4.55 -11.60 -1.31
N GLN A 91 4.31 -12.32 -2.42
CA GLN A 91 3.02 -12.98 -2.66
C GLN A 91 2.76 -14.02 -1.55
N GLY A 92 1.54 -14.04 -1.02
CA GLY A 92 1.18 -14.90 0.10
C GLY A 92 1.22 -16.38 -0.27
N VAL A 93 2.12 -17.16 0.34
CA VAL A 93 2.24 -18.61 0.13
C VAL A 93 1.21 -19.44 0.90
N SER A 94 0.36 -18.75 1.67
CA SER A 94 -0.78 -19.32 2.38
C SER A 94 -2.09 -18.68 1.93
N PRO A 95 -3.24 -19.35 2.09
CA PRO A 95 -4.54 -18.79 1.72
C PRO A 95 -4.87 -17.47 2.43
N ASN A 96 -4.51 -17.32 3.72
CA ASN A 96 -4.73 -16.06 4.43
C ASN A 96 -3.76 -14.98 4.01
N GLY A 97 -2.47 -15.31 3.84
CA GLY A 97 -1.49 -14.37 3.30
C GLY A 97 -1.91 -13.82 1.93
N GLN A 98 -2.42 -14.70 1.05
CA GLN A 98 -2.90 -14.28 -0.27
C GLN A 98 -4.14 -13.38 -0.17
N ALA A 99 -5.11 -13.70 0.70
CA ALA A 99 -6.29 -12.86 0.89
C ALA A 99 -5.92 -11.45 1.42
N LEU A 100 -4.94 -11.36 2.32
CA LEU A 100 -4.41 -10.08 2.81
C LEU A 100 -3.70 -9.31 1.69
N PHE A 101 -2.91 -9.99 0.87
CA PHE A 101 -2.23 -9.40 -0.29
C PHE A 101 -3.22 -8.87 -1.34
N ASP A 102 -4.28 -9.62 -1.63
CA ASP A 102 -5.33 -9.22 -2.56
C ASP A 102 -6.10 -8.00 -2.05
N LEU A 103 -6.44 -7.98 -0.75
CA LEU A 103 -7.07 -6.82 -0.11
C LEU A 103 -6.16 -5.59 -0.13
N TYR A 104 -4.86 -5.77 0.14
CA TYR A 104 -3.87 -4.71 0.05
C TYR A 104 -3.83 -4.11 -1.35
N ASN A 105 -3.78 -4.93 -2.41
CA ASN A 105 -3.76 -4.45 -3.79
C ASN A 105 -5.06 -3.75 -4.18
N LEU A 106 -6.20 -4.30 -3.74
CA LEU A 106 -7.52 -3.71 -3.97
C LEU A 106 -7.62 -2.28 -3.42
N ILE A 107 -6.98 -2.00 -2.28
CA ILE A 107 -6.98 -0.66 -1.65
C ILE A 107 -5.87 0.23 -2.24
N SER A 108 -4.67 -0.32 -2.37
CA SER A 108 -3.47 0.46 -2.71
C SER A 108 -3.46 0.94 -4.16
N ILE A 109 -3.91 0.11 -5.12
CA ILE A 109 -3.91 0.50 -6.54
C ILE A 109 -4.82 1.72 -6.79
N PRO A 110 -6.10 1.73 -6.36
CA PRO A 110 -6.94 2.92 -6.46
C PRO A 110 -6.39 4.12 -5.69
N ALA A 111 -5.77 3.91 -4.52
CA ALA A 111 -5.17 5.00 -3.74
C ALA A 111 -4.01 5.68 -4.50
N ILE A 112 -3.11 4.90 -5.12
CA ILE A 112 -2.02 5.42 -5.96
C ILE A 112 -2.59 6.18 -7.16
N VAL A 113 -3.65 5.67 -7.79
CA VAL A 113 -4.34 6.35 -8.89
C VAL A 113 -4.87 7.72 -8.47
N VAL A 114 -5.57 7.79 -7.34
CA VAL A 114 -6.10 9.05 -6.80
C VAL A 114 -4.95 10.00 -6.44
N PHE A 115 -3.90 9.49 -5.81
CA PHE A 115 -2.70 10.26 -5.48
C PHE A 115 -2.08 10.91 -6.72
N LEU A 116 -1.82 10.12 -7.78
CA LEU A 116 -1.26 10.63 -9.03
C LEU A 116 -2.18 11.64 -9.72
N LEU A 117 -3.50 11.47 -9.63
CA LEU A 117 -4.47 12.42 -10.16
C LEU A 117 -4.40 13.76 -9.40
N VAL A 118 -4.39 13.71 -8.06
CA VAL A 118 -4.33 14.91 -7.21
C VAL A 118 -3.00 15.63 -7.41
N GLU A 119 -1.88 14.93 -7.30
CA GLU A 119 -0.55 15.51 -7.52
C GLU A 119 -0.41 16.06 -8.94
N GLY A 120 -0.88 15.33 -9.95
CA GLY A 120 -0.89 15.79 -11.33
C GLY A 120 -1.69 17.08 -11.52
N LEU A 121 -2.88 17.17 -10.93
CA LEU A 121 -3.71 18.38 -10.98
C LEU A 121 -3.05 19.56 -10.26
N LEU A 122 -2.45 19.32 -9.09
CA LEU A 122 -1.70 20.33 -8.34
C LEU A 122 -0.51 20.84 -9.14
N LEU A 123 0.29 19.95 -9.74
CA LEU A 123 1.39 20.33 -10.61
C LEU A 123 0.90 21.13 -11.82
N ILE A 124 -0.21 20.73 -12.45
CA ILE A 124 -0.83 21.51 -13.53
C ILE A 124 -1.18 22.90 -13.05
N ILE A 125 -1.83 23.06 -11.89
CA ILE A 125 -2.20 24.37 -11.34
C ILE A 125 -0.94 25.20 -11.07
N VAL A 126 0.07 24.63 -10.41
CA VAL A 126 1.34 25.31 -10.11
C VAL A 126 2.04 25.78 -11.38
N PHE A 127 2.16 24.95 -12.42
CA PHE A 127 2.85 25.33 -13.64
C PHE A 127 2.03 26.24 -14.56
N ARG A 128 0.71 26.02 -14.63
CA ARG A 128 -0.21 26.76 -15.50
C ARG A 128 -0.49 28.16 -14.96
N ASP A 129 -0.75 28.24 -13.65
CA ASP A 129 -1.30 29.43 -12.99
C ASP A 129 -0.27 30.17 -12.12
N ARG A 130 1.03 29.84 -12.24
CA ARG A 130 2.11 30.62 -11.61
C ARG A 130 2.16 32.07 -12.10
N ARG A 131 2.44 32.98 -11.17
CA ARG A 131 2.57 34.43 -11.43
C ARG A 131 3.51 34.77 -12.59
N ARG A 132 4.63 34.05 -12.72
CA ARG A 132 5.57 34.25 -13.86
C ARG A 132 4.91 34.09 -15.22
N ARG A 133 3.85 33.28 -15.34
CA ARG A 133 3.14 33.01 -16.61
C ARG A 133 1.94 33.90 -16.83
N LEU A 134 1.21 34.27 -15.76
CA LEU A 134 -0.01 35.08 -15.85
C LEU A 134 0.26 36.59 -15.88
N GLY A 135 1.46 37.02 -15.46
CA GLY A 135 1.84 38.42 -15.39
C GLY A 135 1.55 39.06 -14.03
N PRO A 136 2.20 40.20 -13.71
CA PRO A 136 2.09 40.85 -12.41
C PRO A 136 0.69 41.44 -12.13
N ASP A 137 -0.03 41.87 -13.18
CA ASP A 137 -1.32 42.57 -13.05
C ASP A 137 -2.55 41.64 -13.11
N TYR A 138 -2.34 40.34 -13.28
CA TYR A 138 -3.43 39.37 -13.34
C TYR A 138 -4.15 39.24 -11.99
N LYS A 139 -5.47 39.42 -12.01
CA LYS A 139 -6.36 39.23 -10.85
C LYS A 139 -7.28 38.02 -11.10
N PRO A 140 -7.25 36.98 -10.24
CA PRO A 140 -8.08 35.79 -10.44
C PRO A 140 -9.57 36.09 -10.23
N PRO A 141 -10.47 35.45 -10.99
CA PRO A 141 -11.91 35.53 -10.75
C PRO A 141 -12.26 35.14 -9.30
N GLN A 142 -13.17 35.89 -8.68
CA GLN A 142 -13.67 35.60 -7.32
C GLN A 142 -15.04 34.95 -7.43
N TRP A 143 -15.10 33.65 -7.16
CA TRP A 143 -16.35 32.92 -6.93
C TRP A 143 -16.31 32.34 -5.52
N HIS A 144 -17.49 32.16 -4.92
CA HIS A 144 -17.60 31.58 -3.59
C HIS A 144 -18.44 30.30 -3.68
N GLY A 145 -17.79 29.17 -3.40
CA GLY A 145 -18.43 27.87 -3.23
C GLY A 145 -19.05 27.27 -4.49
N ASN A 146 -19.40 25.99 -4.37
CA ASN A 146 -20.27 25.28 -5.28
C ASN A 146 -20.88 24.10 -4.53
N THR A 147 -22.06 24.30 -3.94
CA THR A 147 -22.73 23.31 -3.08
C THR A 147 -22.87 21.94 -3.75
N ARG A 148 -23.09 21.88 -5.07
CA ARG A 148 -23.20 20.59 -5.78
C ARG A 148 -21.86 19.86 -5.84
N LEU A 149 -20.79 20.59 -6.09
CA LEU A 149 -19.43 20.04 -6.11
C LEU A 149 -18.99 19.64 -4.71
N GLU A 150 -19.34 20.46 -3.71
CA GLU A 150 -19.15 20.19 -2.29
C GLU A 150 -19.81 18.88 -1.85
N ILE A 151 -21.11 18.72 -2.14
CA ILE A 151 -21.83 17.48 -1.86
C ILE A 151 -21.18 16.29 -2.60
N ALA A 152 -20.83 16.46 -3.87
CA ALA A 152 -20.25 15.38 -4.67
C ALA A 152 -18.92 14.87 -4.07
N TRP A 153 -18.00 15.76 -3.70
CA TRP A 153 -16.71 15.36 -3.12
C TRP A 153 -16.81 14.93 -1.66
N THR A 154 -17.92 15.18 -0.95
CA THR A 154 -18.13 14.65 0.40
C THR A 154 -18.75 13.26 0.36
N VAL A 155 -19.77 13.07 -0.49
CA VAL A 155 -20.49 11.79 -0.61
C VAL A 155 -19.60 10.73 -1.28
N ALA A 156 -18.82 11.08 -2.31
CA ALA A 156 -18.02 10.09 -3.02
C ALA A 156 -16.95 9.41 -2.13
N PRO A 157 -16.10 10.13 -1.36
CA PRO A 157 -15.17 9.51 -0.42
C PRO A 157 -15.88 8.76 0.71
N PHE A 158 -17.02 9.26 1.21
CA PHE A 158 -17.80 8.53 2.22
C PHE A 158 -18.24 7.15 1.72
N LEU A 159 -18.87 7.08 0.53
CA LEU A 159 -19.30 5.81 -0.06
C LEU A 159 -18.11 4.89 -0.38
N LEU A 160 -17.00 5.45 -0.85
CA LEU A 160 -15.76 4.70 -1.09
C LEU A 160 -15.24 4.05 0.20
N LEU A 161 -15.19 4.81 1.30
CA LEU A 161 -14.73 4.29 2.60
C LEU A 161 -15.69 3.23 3.16
N VAL A 162 -17.01 3.40 3.00
CA VAL A 162 -17.99 2.37 3.39
C VAL A 162 -17.77 1.07 2.62
N ALA A 163 -17.55 1.16 1.30
CA ALA A 163 -17.29 -0.01 0.47
C ALA A 163 -15.99 -0.73 0.86
N ILE A 164 -14.89 0.02 1.02
CA ILE A 164 -13.60 -0.55 1.47
C ILE A 164 -13.74 -1.17 2.85
N GLY A 165 -14.39 -0.47 3.79
CA GLY A 165 -14.60 -0.95 5.16
C GLY A 165 -15.38 -2.27 5.20
N ALA A 166 -16.45 -2.40 4.41
CA ALA A 166 -17.22 -3.63 4.34
C ALA A 166 -16.41 -4.82 3.79
N LEU A 167 -15.61 -4.60 2.75
CA LEU A 167 -14.75 -5.63 2.16
C LEU A 167 -13.63 -6.04 3.13
N SER A 168 -12.95 -5.07 3.73
CA SER A 168 -11.89 -5.31 4.72
C SER A 168 -12.41 -6.07 5.94
N PHE A 169 -13.57 -5.69 6.46
CA PHE A 169 -14.18 -6.35 7.60
C PHE A 169 -14.54 -7.82 7.28
N ASN A 170 -14.99 -8.12 6.06
CA ASN A 170 -15.25 -9.51 5.66
C ASN A 170 -13.98 -10.38 5.68
N VAL A 171 -12.88 -9.88 5.10
CA VAL A 171 -11.60 -10.58 5.10
C VAL A 171 -11.08 -10.77 6.53
N LEU A 172 -11.13 -9.70 7.33
CA LEU A 172 -10.75 -9.72 8.75
C LEU A 172 -11.50 -10.82 9.52
N GLN A 173 -12.83 -10.86 9.37
CA GLN A 173 -13.64 -11.82 10.12
C GLN A 173 -13.34 -13.27 9.72
N ARG A 174 -13.08 -13.53 8.44
CA ARG A 174 -12.69 -14.86 7.94
C ARG A 174 -11.35 -15.31 8.46
N ASP A 175 -10.42 -14.37 8.65
CA ASP A 175 -9.10 -14.65 9.21
C ASP A 175 -9.19 -14.92 10.73
N PHE A 176 -9.87 -14.05 11.49
CA PHE A 176 -10.01 -14.19 12.94
C PHE A 176 -10.85 -15.38 13.39
N GLN A 177 -11.92 -15.70 12.64
CA GLN A 177 -12.84 -16.78 13.02
C GLN A 177 -12.44 -18.15 12.45
N ARG A 178 -11.26 -18.29 11.83
CA ARG A 178 -10.92 -19.55 11.17
C ARG A 178 -10.92 -20.69 12.19
N PRO A 179 -11.83 -21.67 12.06
CA PRO A 179 -12.00 -22.68 13.10
C PRO A 179 -10.79 -23.62 13.09
N PHE A 180 -10.03 -23.58 14.18
CA PHE A 180 -9.13 -24.64 14.59
C PHE A 180 -9.96 -25.75 15.26
N GLY A 181 -9.66 -27.01 14.96
CA GLY A 181 -10.34 -28.15 15.59
C GLY A 181 -10.59 -29.32 14.64
N SER A 182 -10.09 -29.26 13.40
CA SER A 182 -10.00 -30.46 12.57
C SER A 182 -8.96 -31.42 13.17
N PRO A 183 -9.14 -32.75 13.07
CA PRO A 183 -8.14 -33.71 13.51
C PRO A 183 -6.77 -33.54 12.82
N ASN A 184 -6.75 -32.92 11.64
CA ASN A 184 -5.53 -32.62 10.89
C ASN A 184 -4.90 -31.28 11.28
N ASP A 185 -5.43 -30.52 12.23
CA ASP A 185 -4.82 -29.26 12.64
C ASP A 185 -3.64 -29.53 13.59
N MET A 186 -2.66 -28.62 13.62
CA MET A 186 -1.53 -28.67 14.56
C MET A 186 -1.43 -27.36 15.32
N GLU A 187 -1.25 -27.44 16.64
CA GLU A 187 -0.93 -26.28 17.48
C GLU A 187 0.53 -26.34 17.92
N ILE A 188 1.24 -25.22 17.77
CA ILE A 188 2.60 -25.03 18.29
C ILE A 188 2.54 -23.84 19.24
N SER A 189 3.05 -24.03 20.45
CA SER A 189 3.20 -22.93 21.42
C SER A 189 4.49 -22.19 21.14
N VAL A 190 4.42 -20.88 21.07
CA VAL A 190 5.52 -19.97 20.77
C VAL A 190 5.70 -19.05 21.96
N SER A 191 6.86 -19.14 22.60
CA SER A 191 7.25 -18.24 23.68
C SER A 191 8.34 -17.31 23.18
N ALA A 192 8.07 -16.01 23.23
CA ALA A 192 9.03 -14.97 22.85
C ALA A 192 9.83 -14.51 24.07
N HIS A 193 11.09 -14.14 23.84
CA HIS A 193 11.98 -13.56 24.85
C HIS A 193 13.06 -12.71 24.18
N GLN A 194 13.73 -11.85 24.93
CA GLN A 194 14.88 -11.09 24.46
C GLN A 194 16.12 -12.01 24.36
N PHE A 195 16.68 -12.32 23.18
CA PHE A 195 16.22 -12.01 21.82
C PHE A 195 16.13 -13.32 21.03
N GLY A 196 14.99 -13.99 21.11
CA GLY A 196 14.78 -15.30 20.54
C GLY A 196 13.33 -15.77 20.61
N TRP A 197 13.13 -16.98 20.11
CA TRP A 197 11.83 -17.64 20.02
C TRP A 197 11.97 -19.12 20.42
N ALA A 198 11.13 -19.57 21.34
CA ALA A 198 11.01 -20.98 21.70
C ALA A 198 9.74 -21.57 21.09
N TYR A 199 9.90 -22.60 20.25
CA TYR A 199 8.80 -23.31 19.58
C TYR A 199 8.58 -24.66 20.23
N THR A 200 7.48 -24.83 20.97
CA THR A 200 7.11 -26.08 21.63
C THR A 200 6.07 -26.81 20.81
N TYR A 201 6.45 -28.01 20.36
CA TYR A 201 5.64 -28.86 19.50
C TYR A 201 4.73 -29.77 20.32
N PRO A 202 3.58 -30.22 19.76
CA PRO A 202 2.63 -31.07 20.48
C PRO A 202 3.21 -32.43 20.86
N GLN A 203 4.30 -32.85 20.21
CA GLN A 203 5.06 -34.07 20.53
C GLN A 203 5.97 -33.94 21.77
N GLY A 204 5.98 -32.77 22.43
CA GLY A 204 6.63 -32.57 23.73
C GLY A 204 8.07 -32.09 23.70
N PHE A 205 8.60 -31.75 22.52
CA PHE A 205 9.96 -31.20 22.37
C PHE A 205 9.90 -29.70 22.02
N THR A 206 10.98 -28.98 22.33
CA THR A 206 11.09 -27.53 22.09
C THR A 206 12.30 -27.21 21.22
N ILE A 207 12.13 -26.32 20.25
CA ILE A 207 13.21 -25.77 19.42
C ILE A 207 13.42 -24.31 19.81
N ASN A 208 14.61 -23.98 20.29
CA ASN A 208 14.99 -22.60 20.65
C ASN A 208 15.78 -21.97 19.51
N SER A 209 15.36 -20.80 19.05
CA SER A 209 16.04 -19.98 18.06
C SER A 209 16.52 -18.69 18.73
N GLU A 210 17.83 -18.54 18.86
CA GLU A 210 18.46 -17.44 19.60
C GLU A 210 19.27 -16.52 18.69
N GLY A 211 19.00 -15.21 18.78
CA GLY A 211 19.70 -14.19 17.99
C GLY A 211 19.66 -14.44 16.47
N ASN A 212 20.64 -13.87 15.76
CA ASN A 212 20.72 -13.93 14.29
C ASN A 212 21.78 -14.90 13.75
N ALA A 213 22.71 -15.35 14.58
CA ALA A 213 23.84 -16.17 14.14
C ALA A 213 23.45 -17.64 13.87
N SER A 214 22.45 -18.15 14.60
CA SER A 214 22.02 -19.54 14.56
C SER A 214 20.49 -19.64 14.59
N VAL A 215 19.83 -19.04 13.61
CA VAL A 215 18.36 -19.05 13.50
C VAL A 215 17.90 -20.49 13.27
N GLN A 216 17.23 -21.07 14.27
CA GLN A 216 16.65 -22.40 14.16
C GLN A 216 15.25 -22.29 13.56
N PRO A 217 14.92 -23.04 12.50
CA PRO A 217 13.64 -22.88 11.85
C PRO A 217 12.50 -23.52 12.66
N LEU A 218 11.35 -22.85 12.66
CA LEU A 218 10.04 -23.45 12.89
C LEU A 218 9.74 -24.37 11.69
N VAL A 219 9.86 -25.68 11.87
CA VAL A 219 9.59 -26.67 10.83
C VAL A 219 8.11 -27.06 10.85
N VAL A 220 7.45 -27.04 9.70
CA VAL A 220 6.01 -27.32 9.60
C VAL A 220 5.71 -28.17 8.36
N PRO A 221 4.69 -29.05 8.40
CA PRO A 221 4.27 -29.80 7.23
C PRO A 221 3.43 -28.92 6.28
N THR A 222 3.62 -29.12 4.99
CA THR A 222 2.78 -28.54 3.93
C THR A 222 1.37 -29.12 3.94
N GLY A 223 0.39 -28.34 3.46
CA GLY A 223 -1.02 -28.76 3.34
C GLY A 223 -1.77 -28.87 4.66
N ARG A 224 -1.09 -28.63 5.80
CA ARG A 224 -1.66 -28.71 7.15
C ARG A 224 -1.91 -27.30 7.71
N LEU A 225 -3.01 -27.15 8.44
CA LEU A 225 -3.24 -25.95 9.25
C LEU A 225 -2.32 -25.99 10.47
N VAL A 226 -1.52 -24.93 10.64
CA VAL A 226 -0.74 -24.71 11.85
C VAL A 226 -1.27 -23.48 12.57
N ARG A 227 -1.70 -23.65 13.81
CA ARG A 227 -2.03 -22.57 14.74
C ARG A 227 -0.84 -22.33 15.64
N LEU A 228 -0.42 -21.08 15.76
CA LEU A 228 0.56 -20.66 16.75
C LEU A 228 -0.18 -20.04 17.93
N LYS A 229 0.10 -20.56 19.12
CA LYS A 229 -0.28 -19.92 20.38
C LYS A 229 0.92 -19.10 20.87
N LEU A 230 0.78 -17.77 20.87
CA LEU A 230 1.84 -16.81 21.14
C LEU A 230 1.73 -16.27 22.57
N ASP A 231 2.83 -16.29 23.30
CA ASP A 231 3.02 -15.64 24.60
C ASP A 231 4.45 -15.09 24.71
N SER A 232 4.71 -14.19 25.66
CA SER A 232 6.03 -13.63 25.91
C SER A 232 6.44 -13.71 27.38
N GLN A 233 7.71 -14.01 27.62
CA GLN A 233 8.28 -14.12 28.97
C GLN A 233 8.70 -12.77 29.57
N ASP A 234 8.86 -11.73 28.75
CA ASP A 234 9.45 -10.46 29.18
C ASP A 234 8.68 -9.22 28.68
N VAL A 235 8.91 -8.78 27.45
CA VAL A 235 8.32 -7.58 26.83
C VAL A 235 7.45 -7.99 25.64
N ILE A 236 6.78 -7.04 25.03
CA ILE A 236 5.98 -7.34 23.83
C ILE A 236 6.93 -7.63 22.66
N HIS A 237 6.63 -8.69 21.91
CA HIS A 237 7.25 -9.02 20.62
C HIS A 237 6.15 -9.18 19.58
N SER A 238 6.50 -9.32 18.30
CA SER A 238 5.50 -9.63 17.26
C SER A 238 6.03 -10.62 16.26
N TRP A 239 5.34 -11.74 16.13
CA TRP A 239 5.71 -12.81 15.21
C TRP A 239 5.17 -12.47 13.82
N TRP A 240 6.07 -12.29 12.85
CA TRP A 240 5.67 -11.92 11.50
C TRP A 240 6.57 -12.59 10.45
N VAL A 241 5.93 -13.31 9.53
CA VAL A 241 6.57 -13.88 8.33
C VAL A 241 5.81 -13.36 7.11
N PRO A 242 6.34 -12.35 6.39
CA PRO A 242 5.63 -11.65 5.31
C PRO A 242 5.07 -12.56 4.21
N ASP A 243 5.81 -13.61 3.84
CA ASP A 243 5.37 -14.59 2.82
C ASP A 243 4.12 -15.36 3.27
N ILE A 244 3.96 -15.59 4.57
CA ILE A 244 2.99 -16.56 5.08
C ILE A 244 1.70 -15.87 5.47
N ALA A 245 1.72 -14.89 6.37
CA ALA A 245 0.49 -14.40 6.99
C ALA A 245 0.64 -12.97 7.57
N GLY A 246 -0.43 -12.49 8.22
CA GLY A 246 -0.41 -11.29 9.03
C GLY A 246 0.48 -11.42 10.27
N LYS A 247 0.80 -10.28 10.89
CA LYS A 247 1.58 -10.23 12.14
C LYS A 247 0.68 -10.45 13.35
N THR A 248 1.22 -11.03 14.41
CA THR A 248 0.50 -11.16 15.69
C THR A 248 1.46 -10.99 16.85
N ASP A 249 1.06 -10.16 17.80
CA ASP A 249 1.91 -9.78 18.92
C ASP A 249 1.92 -10.88 19.98
N ALA A 250 3.11 -11.20 20.51
CA ALA A 250 3.29 -12.02 21.70
C ALA A 250 3.35 -11.08 22.91
N VAL A 251 2.33 -11.13 23.77
CA VAL A 251 2.13 -10.16 24.85
C VAL A 251 2.24 -10.88 26.19
N PRO A 252 3.11 -10.43 27.11
CA PRO A 252 3.25 -11.08 28.41
C PRO A 252 1.91 -11.17 29.17
N GLY A 253 1.54 -12.39 29.57
CA GLY A 253 0.34 -12.64 30.37
C GLY A 253 -0.96 -12.76 29.56
N TYR A 254 -0.90 -12.77 28.23
CA TYR A 254 -2.05 -12.97 27.36
C TYR A 254 -1.72 -13.92 26.21
N ASP A 255 -2.56 -14.95 26.03
CA ASP A 255 -2.47 -15.84 24.89
C ASP A 255 -3.03 -15.15 23.64
N ASN A 256 -2.17 -14.94 22.64
CA ASN A 256 -2.59 -14.57 21.30
C ASN A 256 -2.48 -15.75 20.34
N PHE A 257 -3.22 -15.68 19.24
CA PHE A 257 -3.26 -16.77 18.26
C PHE A 257 -3.10 -16.23 16.85
N THR A 258 -2.31 -16.94 16.05
CA THR A 258 -2.28 -16.78 14.60
C THR A 258 -2.33 -18.14 13.94
N TRP A 259 -2.59 -18.18 12.64
CA TRP A 259 -2.61 -19.43 11.90
C TRP A 259 -2.11 -19.24 10.47
N PHE A 260 -1.64 -20.33 9.89
CA PHE A 260 -1.32 -20.40 8.48
C PHE A 260 -1.52 -21.82 7.93
N ASN A 261 -1.55 -21.95 6.61
CA ASN A 261 -1.47 -23.23 5.92
C ASN A 261 -0.62 -23.06 4.67
N ILE A 262 0.62 -23.54 4.71
CA ILE A 262 1.59 -23.38 3.63
C ILE A 262 1.41 -24.54 2.64
N GLN A 263 1.25 -24.20 1.36
CA GLN A 263 1.00 -25.22 0.33
C GLN A 263 2.27 -25.74 -0.34
N GLN A 264 3.39 -25.01 -0.25
CA GLN A 264 4.62 -25.30 -0.98
C GLN A 264 5.78 -25.53 -0.02
N VAL A 265 6.65 -26.48 -0.36
CA VAL A 265 7.90 -26.70 0.37
C VAL A 265 8.81 -25.49 0.16
N GLY A 266 9.45 -25.02 1.22
CA GLY A 266 10.26 -23.82 1.15
C GLY A 266 10.77 -23.34 2.49
N GLN A 267 11.55 -22.26 2.43
CA GLN A 267 11.98 -21.51 3.61
C GLN A 267 11.47 -20.09 3.50
N TYR A 268 10.89 -19.59 4.58
CA TYR A 268 10.25 -18.28 4.64
C TYR A 268 10.85 -17.50 5.79
N ARG A 269 11.32 -16.30 5.49
CA ARG A 269 12.02 -15.45 6.45
C ARG A 269 11.01 -14.52 7.12
N GLY A 270 11.12 -14.41 8.43
CA GLY A 270 10.36 -13.48 9.24
C GLY A 270 11.24 -12.69 10.21
N GLU A 271 10.60 -11.75 10.88
CA GLU A 271 11.25 -10.78 11.75
C GLU A 271 10.35 -10.50 12.96
N CYS A 272 10.96 -10.07 14.07
CA CYS A 272 10.19 -9.47 15.15
C CYS A 272 9.65 -8.12 14.67
N ALA A 273 8.34 -7.92 14.72
CA ALA A 273 7.68 -6.73 14.19
C ALA A 273 7.20 -5.73 15.27
N GLU A 274 7.64 -5.90 16.52
CA GLU A 274 7.37 -4.99 17.63
C GLU A 274 8.66 -4.70 18.41
N LEU A 275 8.92 -3.42 18.69
CA LEU A 275 10.19 -3.00 19.28
C LEU A 275 10.36 -3.59 20.68
N CYS A 276 11.30 -4.53 20.81
CA CYS A 276 11.51 -5.29 22.04
C CYS A 276 12.89 -5.05 22.68
N GLY A 277 13.64 -4.02 22.29
CA GLY A 277 14.92 -3.63 22.91
C GLY A 277 16.10 -3.59 21.94
N ALA A 278 17.33 -3.49 22.48
CA ALA A 278 18.54 -3.24 21.69
C ALA A 278 18.89 -4.35 20.68
N GLY A 279 18.53 -5.60 20.98
CA GLY A 279 18.68 -6.75 20.09
C GLY A 279 17.46 -7.05 19.23
N HIS A 280 16.47 -6.14 19.15
CA HIS A 280 15.22 -6.38 18.40
C HIS A 280 15.44 -6.89 16.97
N TYR A 281 16.43 -6.33 16.26
CA TYR A 281 16.75 -6.73 14.88
C TYR A 281 17.41 -8.11 14.76
N SER A 282 17.92 -8.69 15.85
CA SER A 282 18.70 -9.92 15.80
C SER A 282 17.81 -11.17 15.92
N MET A 283 16.63 -11.10 16.52
CA MET A 283 15.76 -12.25 16.73
C MET A 283 14.90 -12.61 15.51
N GLN A 284 15.58 -13.05 14.46
CA GLN A 284 14.95 -13.44 13.20
C GLN A 284 14.10 -14.70 13.36
N ILE A 285 13.07 -14.80 12.53
CA ILE A 285 12.22 -15.98 12.41
C ILE A 285 12.58 -16.67 11.10
N MET A 286 12.63 -18.00 11.13
CA MET A 286 12.67 -18.81 9.92
C MET A 286 11.62 -19.89 10.00
N VAL A 287 10.81 -20.02 8.96
CA VAL A 287 9.85 -21.11 8.83
C VAL A 287 10.33 -22.02 7.71
N LYS A 288 10.44 -23.32 7.98
CA LYS A 288 10.77 -24.33 6.97
C LYS A 288 9.56 -25.23 6.75
N ALA A 289 8.89 -25.05 5.61
CA ALA A 289 7.81 -25.94 5.21
C ALA A 289 8.39 -27.15 4.48
N VAL A 290 7.99 -28.35 4.90
CA VAL A 290 8.46 -29.63 4.33
C VAL A 290 7.28 -30.52 3.93
N SER A 291 7.54 -31.63 3.24
CA SER A 291 6.49 -32.63 2.99
C SER A 291 6.02 -33.26 4.32
N PRO A 292 4.79 -33.80 4.40
CA PRO A 292 4.33 -34.51 5.60
C PRO A 292 5.29 -35.63 6.04
N ASP A 293 5.80 -36.43 5.11
CA ASP A 293 6.73 -37.54 5.40
C ASP A 293 8.08 -37.04 5.96
N ASP A 294 8.60 -35.94 5.39
CA ASP A 294 9.82 -35.29 5.90
C ASP A 294 9.60 -34.68 7.27
N PHE A 295 8.40 -34.15 7.53
CA PHE A 295 8.04 -33.59 8.84
C PHE A 295 8.02 -34.68 9.91
N ASP A 296 7.39 -35.83 9.63
CA ASP A 296 7.32 -36.95 10.55
C ASP A 296 8.72 -37.52 10.85
N SER A 297 9.56 -37.64 9.81
CA SER A 297 10.97 -38.04 9.96
C SER A 297 11.75 -37.05 10.82
N TRP A 298 11.58 -35.74 10.57
CA TRP A 298 12.23 -34.70 11.35
C TRP A 298 11.77 -34.69 12.82
N VAL A 299 10.48 -34.89 13.08
CA VAL A 299 9.92 -35.01 14.45
C VAL A 299 10.58 -36.16 15.19
N ALA A 300 10.67 -37.35 14.57
CA ALA A 300 11.29 -38.52 15.18
C ALA A 300 12.76 -38.26 15.55
N GLU A 301 13.50 -37.56 14.68
CA GLU A 301 14.87 -37.15 14.98
C GLU A 301 14.96 -36.19 16.17
N GLN A 302 14.06 -35.20 16.27
CA GLN A 302 14.09 -34.24 17.39
C GLN A 302 13.78 -34.92 18.72
N GLN A 303 12.78 -35.82 18.73
CA GLN A 303 12.46 -36.60 19.93
C GLN A 303 13.66 -37.46 20.37
N ALA A 304 14.36 -38.11 19.43
CA ALA A 304 15.55 -38.90 19.75
C ALA A 304 16.71 -38.04 20.30
N LYS A 305 16.94 -36.85 19.71
CA LYS A 305 17.98 -35.90 20.16
C LYS A 305 17.71 -35.39 21.57
N GLN A 306 16.45 -35.09 21.90
CA GLN A 306 16.08 -34.53 23.20
C GLN A 306 15.82 -35.60 24.29
N ALA A 307 15.60 -36.85 23.91
CA ALA A 307 15.50 -37.97 24.85
C ALA A 307 16.87 -38.43 25.42
N THR A 308 17.99 -38.02 24.81
CA THR A 308 19.32 -38.41 25.27
C THR A 308 19.80 -37.43 26.36
N PRO A 309 19.95 -37.84 27.63
CA PRO A 309 20.38 -36.93 28.69
C PRO A 309 21.81 -36.44 28.40
N SER A 310 22.00 -35.13 28.49
CA SER A 310 23.32 -34.52 28.46
C SER A 310 24.17 -35.13 29.60
N PRO A 311 25.39 -35.63 29.36
CA PRO A 311 26.22 -36.18 30.41
C PRO A 311 26.47 -35.10 31.46
N SER A 312 26.00 -35.36 32.69
CA SER A 312 26.21 -34.48 33.84
C SER A 312 27.71 -34.18 33.97
N PRO A 313 28.12 -32.91 34.11
CA PRO A 313 29.54 -32.61 34.32
C PRO A 313 29.97 -33.28 35.63
N SER A 314 30.91 -34.22 35.54
CA SER A 314 31.57 -34.78 36.72
C SER A 314 32.16 -33.63 37.55
N PRO A 315 32.12 -33.71 38.89
CA PRO A 315 32.66 -32.66 39.73
C PRO A 315 34.17 -32.57 39.49
N SER A 316 34.62 -31.45 38.91
CA SER A 316 36.04 -31.13 38.80
C SER A 316 36.70 -31.24 40.17
N ALA A 317 37.75 -32.06 40.22
CA ALA A 317 38.64 -32.18 41.37
C ALA A 317 39.13 -30.79 41.81
N LYS A 318 39.12 -30.57 43.13
CA LYS A 318 39.66 -29.38 43.80
C LYS A 318 41.01 -28.98 43.20
N ALA A 319 41.11 -27.73 42.74
CA ALA A 319 42.38 -27.13 42.38
C ALA A 319 43.29 -27.06 43.62
N SER A 320 44.40 -27.79 43.60
CA SER A 320 45.53 -27.56 44.50
C SER A 320 46.12 -26.18 44.22
N ALA A 321 46.26 -25.39 45.29
CA ALA A 321 46.92 -24.10 45.26
C ALA A 321 48.40 -24.24 44.86
N SER A 322 48.86 -23.35 43.97
CA SER A 322 50.29 -23.13 43.68
C SER A 322 50.74 -21.81 44.32
N PRO A 323 51.98 -21.73 44.86
CA PRO A 323 52.38 -20.66 45.77
C PRO A 323 52.92 -19.41 45.04
N SER A 324 52.68 -18.24 45.64
CA SER A 324 53.30 -16.95 45.28
C SER A 324 54.83 -16.96 45.48
N PRO A 325 55.61 -16.25 44.63
CA PRO A 325 57.00 -15.93 44.94
C PRO A 325 57.12 -14.59 45.68
N SER A 326 57.86 -14.60 46.79
CA SER A 326 58.28 -13.41 47.55
C SER A 326 59.64 -12.89 47.08
N ALA A 327 59.71 -11.56 46.97
CA ALA A 327 60.80 -10.64 47.32
C ALA A 327 62.16 -10.64 46.58
N SER A 328 62.56 -9.44 46.14
CA SER A 328 63.91 -8.90 46.34
C SER A 328 63.86 -7.37 46.42
N ALA A 329 64.70 -6.81 47.30
CA ALA A 329 64.62 -5.46 47.88
C ALA A 329 65.83 -4.57 47.50
N SER A 330 65.72 -3.28 47.89
CA SER A 330 66.76 -2.22 48.06
C SER A 330 66.72 -1.11 47.00
N ALA A 331 66.80 0.20 47.28
CA ALA A 331 67.09 0.98 48.48
C ALA A 331 66.53 2.43 48.37
N SER A 332 66.32 3.12 49.50
CA SER A 332 66.08 4.58 49.62
C SER A 332 67.37 5.30 50.12
N PRO A 333 67.48 6.66 50.14
CA PRO A 333 66.86 7.46 51.23
C PRO A 333 66.45 8.95 50.95
N SER A 334 65.43 9.40 51.72
CA SER A 334 65.26 10.71 52.45
C SER A 334 64.86 12.04 51.71
N PRO A 335 64.36 13.10 52.42
CA PRO A 335 63.01 13.18 53.05
C PRO A 335 62.24 14.56 52.92
N SER A 336 60.90 14.52 53.09
CA SER A 336 59.98 15.51 53.74
C SER A 336 59.77 16.96 53.22
N PRO A 337 58.70 17.73 53.62
CA PRO A 337 57.41 17.36 54.25
C PRO A 337 56.12 18.07 53.71
N THR A 338 54.96 17.60 54.20
CA THR A 338 53.68 18.31 54.50
C THR A 338 52.83 18.96 53.41
N THR A 339 51.56 18.56 53.28
CA THR A 339 50.39 19.30 53.83
C THR A 339 49.06 18.58 53.58
N SER A 340 48.14 18.85 54.51
CA SER A 340 46.82 18.29 54.78
C SER A 340 45.71 18.83 53.87
N ALA A 341 44.62 18.07 53.64
CA ALA A 341 43.22 18.52 53.80
C ALA A 341 42.17 17.50 53.31
N SER A 342 41.02 17.53 54.00
CA SER A 342 39.84 16.66 54.05
C SER A 342 38.87 16.69 52.85
N PRO A 343 37.84 15.80 52.82
CA PRO A 343 36.94 15.59 51.68
C PRO A 343 35.69 16.49 51.68
N SER A 344 34.97 16.55 50.56
CA SER A 344 33.65 17.20 50.44
C SER A 344 32.58 16.25 49.84
N PRO A 345 31.28 16.44 50.16
CA PRO A 345 30.22 15.43 49.96
C PRO A 345 29.19 15.74 48.86
N SER A 346 28.47 14.67 48.46
CA SER A 346 27.12 14.49 47.88
C SER A 346 26.48 15.50 46.90
N PRO A 347 25.74 15.02 45.86
CA PRO A 347 24.82 15.82 45.08
C PRO A 347 23.38 15.77 45.63
N SER A 348 22.72 16.92 45.55
CA SER A 348 21.30 17.15 45.86
C SER A 348 20.41 16.79 44.66
N ARG A 349 19.30 16.15 45.01
CA ARG A 349 17.94 16.10 44.42
C ARG A 349 17.64 16.73 43.06
#